data_AF-A0A961RU45-F1
#
_entry.id   AF-A0A961RU45-F1
#
_cell.length_a   1.000
_cell.length_b   1.000
_cell.length_c   1.000
_cell.angle_alpha   90.00
_cell.angle_beta   90.00
_cell.angle_gamma   90.00
#
_symmetry.space_group_name_H-M   'P 1'
#
loop_
_entity.id
_entity.type
_entity.pdbx_description
1 polymer ?
#
loop_
_entity_poly.entity_id
_entity_poly.type
_entity_poly.pdbx_seq_one_letter_code
_entity_poly.pdbx_strand_id
1 'polypeptide(L)'
;MRAGVTFILGGARSGKSAFAEQMVLASGLKPVYLATGQAWDGEMENRISLHRARRGPSWKTVEAPLQLSQAIDAEATGGNAILVDCLTLWITNLMMAEADIAGEVEALARMLATVKDPVVVVSNETGL
;
A
#
# COMPACT_ATOMS: atom_id res chain seq x y z
N MET A 1 11.95 6.02 11.28
CA MET A 1 10.63 5.47 11.66
C MET A 1 10.87 4.24 12.54
N ARG A 2 10.07 3.97 13.58
CA ARG A 2 10.21 2.75 14.41
C ARG A 2 9.36 1.62 13.80
N ALA A 3 9.71 0.36 14.11
CA ALA A 3 8.88 -0.80 13.79
C ALA A 3 7.43 -0.57 14.28
N GLY A 4 6.46 -0.87 13.44
CA GLY A 4 5.04 -0.63 13.72
C GLY A 4 4.23 -0.29 12.48
N VAL A 5 2.91 -0.13 12.67
CA VAL A 5 1.94 0.11 11.60
C VAL A 5 1.33 1.49 11.77
N THR A 6 1.37 2.29 10.71
CA THR A 6 0.69 3.58 10.62
C THR A 6 -0.47 3.46 9.65
N PHE A 7 -1.70 3.66 10.13
CA PHE A 7 -2.89 3.69 9.28
C PHE A 7 -3.29 5.13 8.96
N ILE A 8 -3.35 5.46 7.67
CA ILE A 8 -3.71 6.80 7.17
C ILE A 8 -5.05 6.69 6.46
N LEU A 9 -6.02 7.42 6.98
CA LEU A 9 -7.40 7.43 6.52
C LEU A 9 -7.81 8.84 6.07
N GLY A 10 -8.70 8.95 5.10
CA GLY A 10 -9.32 10.22 4.70
C GLY A 10 -10.01 10.19 3.33
N GLY A 11 -10.73 11.25 2.99
CA GLY A 11 -11.47 11.36 1.73
C GLY A 11 -10.63 11.31 0.45
N ALA A 12 -11.27 11.09 -0.70
CA ALA A 12 -10.59 11.09 -1.99
C ALA A 12 -9.88 12.43 -2.27
N ARG A 13 -8.68 12.37 -2.87
CA ARG A 13 -7.85 13.56 -3.20
C ARG A 13 -7.47 14.45 -2.00
N SER A 14 -7.53 13.95 -0.76
CA SER A 14 -7.16 14.68 0.46
C SER A 14 -5.64 14.86 0.69
N GLY A 15 -4.79 14.35 -0.22
CA GLY A 15 -3.33 14.42 -0.08
C GLY A 15 -2.69 13.29 0.74
N LYS A 16 -3.49 12.33 1.25
CA LYS A 16 -3.00 11.21 2.08
C LYS A 16 -1.88 10.37 1.46
N SER A 17 -1.93 10.06 0.15
CA SER A 17 -0.84 9.33 -0.51
C SER A 17 0.47 10.11 -0.51
N ALA A 18 0.41 11.43 -0.75
CA ALA A 18 1.61 12.29 -0.72
C ALA A 18 2.19 12.39 0.70
N PHE A 19 1.32 12.51 1.72
CA PHE A 19 1.72 12.49 3.11
C PHE A 19 2.37 11.15 3.51
N ALA A 20 1.79 10.02 3.07
CA ALA A 20 2.33 8.69 3.30
C ALA A 20 3.72 8.50 2.65
N GLU A 21 3.88 8.94 1.40
CA GLU A 21 5.18 8.92 0.70
C GLU A 21 6.25 9.74 1.45
N GLN A 22 5.92 10.95 1.89
CA GLN A 22 6.83 11.79 2.67
C GLN A 22 7.24 11.11 3.98
N MET A 23 6.29 10.46 4.66
CA MET A 23 6.54 9.76 5.90
C MET A 23 7.53 8.59 5.70
N VAL A 24 7.35 7.82 4.63
CA VAL A 24 8.26 6.71 4.26
C VAL A 24 9.64 7.23 3.88
N LEU A 25 9.74 8.30 3.09
CA LEU A 25 11.03 8.88 2.70
C LEU A 25 11.79 9.48 3.89
N ALA A 26 11.07 10.09 4.85
CA ALA A 26 11.66 10.63 6.08
C ALA A 26 12.16 9.53 7.03
N SER A 27 11.88 8.26 6.76
CA SER A 27 12.28 7.15 7.64
C SER A 27 13.78 6.85 7.62
N GLY A 28 14.48 7.20 6.53
CA GLY A 28 15.87 6.81 6.26
C GLY A 28 16.04 5.35 5.80
N LEU A 29 14.95 4.59 5.68
CA LEU A 29 14.93 3.20 5.21
C LEU A 29 14.70 3.14 3.69
N LYS A 30 14.88 1.95 3.10
CA LYS A 30 14.62 1.74 1.67
C LYS A 30 13.11 1.78 1.40
N PRO A 31 12.60 2.68 0.56
CA PRO A 31 11.16 2.85 0.37
C PRO A 31 10.61 1.80 -0.60
N VAL A 32 9.61 1.04 -0.15
CA VAL A 32 8.89 0.03 -0.94
C VAL A 32 7.44 0.44 -1.07
N TYR A 33 6.91 0.43 -2.29
CA TYR A 33 5.51 0.74 -2.59
C TYR A 33 4.80 -0.52 -3.07
N LEU A 34 3.82 -0.97 -2.30
CA LEU A 34 2.91 -2.04 -2.67
C LEU A 34 1.69 -1.44 -3.37
N ALA A 35 1.67 -1.54 -4.69
CA ALA A 35 0.60 -1.06 -5.54
C ALA A 35 -0.55 -2.07 -5.54
N THR A 36 -1.67 -1.71 -4.92
CA THR A 36 -2.89 -2.53 -4.94
C THR A 36 -3.80 -2.14 -6.10
N GLY A 37 -3.69 -0.92 -6.63
CA GLY A 37 -4.42 -0.50 -7.81
C GLY A 37 -3.98 -1.25 -9.06
N GLN A 38 -4.95 -1.77 -9.81
CA GLN A 38 -4.75 -2.32 -11.15
C GLN A 38 -5.23 -1.29 -12.19
N ALA A 39 -4.58 -1.21 -13.35
CA ALA A 39 -5.12 -0.45 -14.46
C ALA A 39 -5.99 -1.33 -15.34
N TRP A 40 -7.25 -0.93 -15.48
CA TRP A 40 -8.25 -1.64 -16.30
C TRP A 40 -8.57 -0.83 -17.57
N ASP A 41 -8.06 0.40 -17.65
CA ASP A 41 -8.20 1.31 -18.77
C ASP A 41 -6.93 2.18 -18.94
N GLY A 42 -6.83 2.84 -20.10
CA GLY A 42 -5.69 3.70 -20.43
C GLY A 42 -5.60 4.97 -19.58
N GLU A 43 -6.68 5.42 -18.94
CA GLU A 43 -6.62 6.56 -18.01
C GLU A 43 -5.86 6.16 -16.75
N MET A 44 -6.17 5.00 -16.19
CA MET A 44 -5.54 4.46 -15.00
C MET A 44 -4.08 4.08 -15.25
N GLU A 45 -3.74 3.54 -16.43
CA GLU A 45 -2.35 3.30 -16.86
C GLU A 45 -1.53 4.60 -16.86
N ASN A 46 -2.07 5.67 -17.45
CA ASN A 46 -1.42 6.97 -17.49
C ASN A 46 -1.22 7.54 -16.08
N ARG A 47 -2.22 7.42 -15.21
CA ARG A 47 -2.13 7.88 -13.81
C ARG A 47 -1.08 7.10 -13.01
N ILE A 48 -1.04 5.77 -13.15
CA ILE A 48 -0.01 4.93 -12.51
C ILE A 48 1.39 5.34 -13.00
N SER A 49 1.55 5.54 -14.30
CA SER A 49 2.82 5.96 -14.90
C SER A 49 3.29 7.31 -14.35
N LEU A 50 2.39 8.30 -14.26
CA LEU A 50 2.69 9.61 -13.68
C LEU A 50 3.08 9.49 -12.18
N HIS A 51 2.38 8.65 -11.42
CA HIS A 51 2.69 8.44 -10.00
C HIS A 51 4.02 7.70 -9.79
N ARG A 52 4.37 6.74 -10.65
CA ARG A 52 5.69 6.08 -10.62
C ARG A 52 6.80 7.08 -10.96
N ALA A 53 6.62 7.88 -12.01
CA ALA A 53 7.58 8.91 -12.41
C ALA A 53 7.80 9.95 -11.29
N ARG A 54 6.74 10.40 -10.61
CA ARG A 54 6.84 11.34 -9.49
C ARG A 54 7.66 10.80 -8.32
N ARG A 55 7.47 9.53 -7.96
CA ARG A 55 8.20 8.89 -6.85
C ARG A 55 9.70 8.79 -7.12
N GLY A 56 10.08 8.61 -8.38
CA GLY A 56 11.47 8.54 -8.79
C GLY A 56 12.13 7.18 -8.48
N PRO A 57 13.41 7.03 -8.84
CA PRO A 57 14.10 5.74 -8.87
C PRO A 57 14.45 5.18 -7.48
N SER A 58 14.28 5.97 -6.41
CA SER A 58 14.56 5.51 -5.04
C SER A 58 13.55 4.48 -4.55
N TRP A 59 12.36 4.41 -5.15
CA TRP A 59 11.29 3.51 -4.76
C TRP A 59 11.38 2.17 -5.48
N LYS A 60 11.33 1.08 -4.72
CA LYS A 60 10.94 -0.23 -5.25
C LYS A 60 9.41 -0.28 -5.33
N THR A 61 8.86 -0.57 -6.51
CA THR A 61 7.41 -0.80 -6.66
C THR A 61 7.15 -2.29 -6.85
N VAL A 62 6.22 -2.84 -6.08
CA VAL A 62 5.75 -4.23 -6.18
C VAL A 62 4.23 -4.17 -6.38
N GLU A 63 3.72 -4.88 -7.38
CA GLU A 63 2.29 -5.00 -7.61
C GLU A 63 1.73 -6.11 -6.72
N ALA A 64 0.74 -5.77 -5.89
CA ALA A 64 0.11 -6.69 -4.94
C ALA A 64 -1.41 -6.48 -4.94
N PRO A 65 -2.10 -6.73 -6.07
CA PRO A 65 -3.53 -6.45 -6.19
C PRO A 65 -4.42 -7.37 -5.36
N LEU A 66 -3.93 -8.58 -5.02
CA LEU A 66 -4.67 -9.60 -4.27
C LEU A 66 -3.83 -10.11 -3.07
N GLN A 67 -2.62 -10.57 -3.34
CA GLN A 67 -1.70 -11.23 -2.39
C GLN A 67 -0.94 -10.24 -1.49
N LEU A 68 -1.66 -9.32 -0.84
CA LEU A 68 -1.06 -8.20 -0.10
C LEU A 68 -0.24 -8.65 1.11
N SER A 69 -0.75 -9.56 1.93
CA SER A 69 -0.07 -10.07 3.13
C SER A 69 1.28 -10.72 2.78
N GLN A 70 1.31 -11.50 1.70
CA GLN A 70 2.51 -12.19 1.21
C GLN A 70 3.52 -11.18 0.65
N ALA A 71 3.06 -10.13 -0.04
CA ALA A 71 3.92 -9.06 -0.52
C ALA A 71 4.55 -8.26 0.63
N ILE A 72 3.82 -8.03 1.73
CA ILE A 72 4.38 -7.39 2.93
C ILE A 72 5.47 -8.28 3.54
N ASP A 73 5.21 -9.58 3.71
CA ASP A 73 6.18 -10.52 4.29
C ASP A 73 7.47 -10.59 3.46
N ALA A 74 7.34 -10.71 2.14
CA ALA A 74 8.48 -10.78 1.22
C ALA A 74 9.35 -9.50 1.24
N GLU A 75 8.75 -8.34 1.50
CA GLU A 75 9.44 -7.06 1.50
C GLU A 75 9.90 -6.61 2.89
N ALA A 76 9.41 -7.22 3.98
CA ALA A 76 9.78 -6.89 5.36
C ALA A 76 11.15 -7.48 5.76
N THR A 77 12.21 -7.04 5.09
CA THR A 77 13.56 -7.61 5.17
C THR A 77 14.46 -7.01 6.27
N GLY A 78 13.95 -6.10 7.11
CA GLY A 78 14.70 -5.51 8.23
C GLY A 78 15.41 -4.19 7.89
N GLY A 79 15.09 -3.59 6.74
CA GLY A 79 15.71 -2.35 6.26
C GLY A 79 14.83 -1.55 5.31
N ASN A 80 13.57 -1.95 5.17
CA ASN A 80 12.61 -1.32 4.28
C ASN A 80 11.58 -0.53 5.08
N ALA A 81 10.96 0.47 4.44
CA ALA A 81 9.73 1.10 4.89
C ALA A 81 8.67 0.88 3.80
N ILE A 82 7.59 0.20 4.16
CA ILE A 82 6.61 -0.31 3.21
C ILE A 82 5.39 0.61 3.19
N LEU A 83 4.98 1.07 2.01
CA LEU A 83 3.76 1.83 1.77
C LEU A 83 2.76 0.97 1.00
N VAL A 84 1.59 0.74 1.58
CA VAL A 84 0.42 0.17 0.91
C VAL A 84 -0.54 1.30 0.52
N ASP A 85 -0.79 1.48 -0.78
CA ASP A 85 -1.71 2.51 -1.28
C ASP A 85 -2.56 1.93 -2.44
N CYS A 86 -3.84 1.62 -2.23
CA CYS A 86 -4.62 1.71 -0.98
C CYS A 86 -5.46 0.46 -0.68
N LEU A 87 -5.88 0.30 0.57
CA LEU A 87 -6.76 -0.80 0.98
C LEU A 87 -8.11 -0.76 0.26
N THR A 88 -8.62 0.42 -0.11
CA THR A 88 -9.91 0.52 -0.82
C THR A 88 -9.84 -0.22 -2.16
N LEU A 89 -8.79 0.00 -2.96
CA LEU A 89 -8.61 -0.71 -4.23
C LEU A 89 -8.31 -2.20 -4.03
N TRP A 90 -7.57 -2.55 -2.97
CA TRP A 90 -7.33 -3.95 -2.63
C TRP A 90 -8.63 -4.70 -2.32
N ILE A 91 -9.50 -4.14 -1.47
CA ILE A 91 -10.82 -4.71 -1.18
C ILE A 91 -11.66 -4.81 -2.46
N THR A 92 -11.66 -3.78 -3.32
CA THR A 92 -12.34 -3.85 -4.63
C THR A 92 -11.83 -5.02 -5.46
N ASN A 93 -10.52 -5.22 -5.57
CA ASN A 93 -9.96 -6.34 -6.34
C ASN A 93 -10.37 -7.69 -5.75
N LEU A 94 -10.36 -7.83 -4.43
CA LEU A 94 -10.82 -9.06 -3.76
C LEU A 94 -12.29 -9.36 -4.04
N MET A 95 -13.14 -8.33 -4.02
CA MET A 95 -14.56 -8.45 -4.38
C MET A 95 -14.73 -8.91 -5.83
N MET A 96 -13.97 -8.32 -6.77
CA MET A 96 -14.04 -8.67 -8.19
C MET A 96 -13.49 -10.07 -8.48
N ALA A 97 -12.55 -10.55 -7.68
CA ALA A 97 -12.00 -11.90 -7.77
C ALA A 97 -12.84 -12.95 -7.02
N GLU A 98 -13.97 -12.57 -6.41
CA GLU A 98 -14.80 -13.44 -5.56
C GLU A 98 -13.99 -14.14 -4.45
N ALA A 99 -12.98 -13.46 -3.92
CA ALA A 99 -12.10 -13.99 -2.89
C ALA A 99 -12.75 -13.97 -1.50
N ASP A 100 -12.20 -14.75 -0.57
CA ASP A 100 -12.57 -14.68 0.85
C ASP A 100 -11.99 -13.41 1.49
N ILE A 101 -12.75 -12.31 1.41
CA ILE A 101 -12.35 -11.00 1.93
C ILE A 101 -12.07 -11.06 3.44
N ALA A 102 -12.87 -11.81 4.20
CA ALA A 102 -12.69 -11.90 5.65
C ALA A 102 -11.38 -12.61 5.97
N GLY A 103 -11.10 -13.75 5.32
CA GLY A 103 -9.85 -14.49 5.45
C GLY A 103 -8.62 -13.65 5.08
N GLU A 104 -8.69 -12.87 4.00
CA GLU A 104 -7.60 -12.00 3.55
C GLU A 104 -7.35 -10.83 4.51
N VAL A 105 -8.40 -10.19 5.03
CA VAL A 105 -8.29 -9.12 6.03
C VAL A 105 -7.68 -9.66 7.33
N GLU A 106 -8.10 -10.85 7.77
CA GLU A 106 -7.49 -11.49 8.94
C GLU A 106 -6.03 -11.84 8.71
N ALA A 107 -5.67 -12.36 7.53
CA ALA A 107 -4.29 -12.65 7.18
C ALA A 107 -3.43 -11.38 7.20
N LEU A 108 -3.95 -10.27 6.65
CA LEU A 108 -3.28 -8.98 6.68
C LEU A 108 -3.10 -8.48 8.11
N ALA A 109 -4.12 -8.55 8.95
CA ALA A 109 -4.03 -8.15 10.36
C ALA A 109 -2.98 -8.97 11.12
N ARG A 110 -2.94 -10.29 10.91
CA ARG A 110 -1.92 -11.17 11.50
C ARG A 110 -0.51 -10.81 11.05
N MET A 111 -0.33 -10.55 9.75
CA MET A 111 0.97 -10.12 9.20
C MET A 111 1.42 -8.77 9.78
N LEU A 112 0.51 -7.79 9.80
CA LEU A 112 0.79 -6.46 10.35
C LEU A 112 1.12 -6.49 11.85
N ALA A 113 0.62 -7.49 12.60
CA ALA A 113 0.95 -7.66 14.02
C ALA A 113 2.36 -8.19 14.27
N THR A 114 2.99 -8.86 13.29
CA THR A 114 4.31 -9.49 13.44
C THR A 114 5.42 -8.84 12.61
N VAL A 115 5.06 -7.95 11.69
CA VAL A 115 6.00 -7.24 10.81
C VAL A 115 6.98 -6.38 11.62
N LYS A 116 8.26 -6.48 11.28
CA LYS A 116 9.34 -5.74 11.96
C LYS A 116 9.73 -4.46 11.24
N ASP A 117 9.51 -4.41 9.93
CA ASP A 117 9.68 -3.20 9.14
C ASP A 117 8.48 -2.26 9.33
N PRO A 118 8.68 -0.94 9.32
CA PRO A 118 7.56 -0.01 9.38
C PRO A 118 6.64 -0.15 8.17
N VAL A 119 5.34 -0.24 8.41
CA VAL A 119 4.33 -0.31 7.37
C VAL A 119 3.37 0.88 7.48
N VAL A 120 3.23 1.62 6.39
CA VAL A 120 2.26 2.71 6.24
C VAL A 120 1.15 2.22 5.32
N VAL A 121 -0.09 2.26 5.79
CA VAL A 121 -1.25 1.74 5.06
C VAL A 121 -2.23 2.87 4.82
N VAL A 122 -2.58 3.12 3.55
CA VAL A 122 -3.54 4.15 3.14
C VAL A 122 -4.89 3.52 2.84
N SER A 123 -5.97 4.16 3.31
CA SER A 123 -7.34 3.82 2.94
C SER A 123 -8.19 5.08 2.69
N ASN A 124 -9.21 4.96 1.84
CA ASN A 124 -10.22 6.00 1.66
C ASN A 124 -11.33 5.87 2.71
N GLU A 125 -11.84 7.00 3.18
CA GLU A 125 -13.15 7.05 3.84
C GLU A 125 -14.23 7.09 2.76
N THR A 126 -15.14 6.11 2.80
CA THR A 126 -16.28 6.00 1.90
C THR A 126 -17.55 5.91 2.76
N GLY A 127 -18.23 7.04 2.98
CA GLY A 127 -19.46 7.03 3.80
C GLY A 127 -19.80 8.31 4.56
N LEU A 128 -19.30 9.48 4.12
CA LEU A 128 -19.74 10.79 4.61
C LEU A 128 -20.52 11.51 3.51
#